data_AF-A0A920FUV9-F1
#
_entry.id   AF-A0A920FUV9-F1
#
_cell.length_a   1.000
_cell.length_b   1.000
_cell.length_c   1.000
_cell.angle_alpha   90.00
_cell.angle_beta   90.00
_cell.angle_gamma   90.00
#
_symmetry.space_group_name_H-M   'P 1'
#
loop_
_entity.id
_entity.type
_entity.pdbx_description
1 polymer ?
#
loop_
_entity_poly.entity_id
_entity_poly.type
_entity_poly.pdbx_seq_one_letter_code
_entity_poly.pdbx_strand_id
1 'polypeptide(L)'
;MTSYIQFPRYCLFLIPDKNFTDDFENFCDQNSIDNLLLDESIYGFHSTVKAPFYLSHLYSEDLLIEKFQNIDKKTISSLLSKAYLVNKLDRFKNTLVLRFHQNDNFDFMINNLMREFDLYRKTLNNSEIKKDIMRFDQLSKKELMYYQIWGYPFYFECSFHHITLPLHQKANQDYLNSIHEVKYEKLSLLRQNSINENFEEISSLS
;
A
#
# COMPACT_ATOMS: atom_id res chain seq x y z
N MET A 1 24.51 -9.21 -1.94
CA MET A 1 23.90 -9.53 -0.63
C MET A 1 22.43 -9.78 -0.89
N THR A 2 21.97 -11.02 -0.68
CA THR A 2 20.59 -11.41 -0.99
C THR A 2 19.65 -10.83 0.05
N SER A 3 18.67 -10.04 -0.41
CA SER A 3 17.58 -9.54 0.42
C SER A 3 16.87 -10.72 1.09
N TYR A 4 16.53 -10.58 2.36
CA TYR A 4 15.72 -11.58 3.05
C TYR A 4 14.28 -11.35 2.66
N ILE A 5 13.84 -12.00 1.60
CA ILE A 5 12.43 -12.04 1.20
C ILE A 5 11.97 -13.48 1.35
N GLN A 6 11.08 -13.71 2.31
CA GLN A 6 10.37 -14.97 2.45
C GLN A 6 9.05 -14.93 1.70
N PHE A 7 8.59 -16.10 1.27
CA PHE A 7 7.30 -16.25 0.63
C PHE A 7 6.50 -17.35 1.35
N PRO A 8 5.16 -17.27 1.36
CA PRO A 8 4.36 -16.18 0.79
C PRO A 8 4.45 -14.87 1.60
N ARG A 9 4.18 -13.74 0.92
CA ARG A 9 3.94 -12.43 1.53
C ARG A 9 2.48 -12.05 1.39
N TYR A 10 1.95 -11.36 2.39
CA TYR A 10 0.57 -10.90 2.41
C TYR A 10 0.50 -9.39 2.60
N CYS A 11 -0.49 -8.73 2.00
CA CYS A 11 -0.75 -7.30 2.20
C CYS A 11 -2.26 -7.01 2.17
N LEU A 12 -2.64 -5.85 2.71
CA LEU A 12 -4.00 -5.32 2.63
C LEU A 12 -3.96 -4.00 1.89
N PHE A 13 -4.69 -3.92 0.78
CA PHE A 13 -4.73 -2.75 -0.09
C PHE A 13 -6.15 -2.29 -0.33
N LEU A 14 -6.35 -0.97 -0.30
CA LEU A 14 -7.54 -0.33 -0.85
C LEU A 14 -7.32 -0.13 -2.34
N ILE A 15 -8.22 -0.69 -3.14
CA ILE A 15 -8.12 -0.67 -4.61
C ILE A 15 -9.07 0.41 -5.13
N PRO A 16 -8.56 1.38 -5.91
CA PRO A 16 -9.40 2.42 -6.49
C PRO A 16 -10.38 1.82 -7.50
N ASP A 17 -11.50 2.50 -7.72
CA ASP A 17 -12.47 2.07 -8.73
C ASP A 17 -11.89 2.17 -10.15
N LYS A 18 -12.59 1.54 -11.10
CA LYS A 18 -12.19 1.55 -12.51
C LYS A 18 -12.03 2.95 -13.13
N ASN A 19 -12.71 3.97 -12.61
CA ASN A 19 -12.64 5.32 -13.17
C ASN A 19 -11.25 5.92 -12.92
N PHE A 20 -10.57 5.49 -11.86
CA PHE A 20 -9.21 5.92 -11.56
C PHE A 20 -8.21 5.58 -12.67
N THR A 21 -8.38 4.44 -13.35
CA THR A 21 -7.52 4.07 -14.48
C THR A 21 -7.71 5.05 -15.64
N ASP A 22 -8.96 5.36 -16.00
CA ASP A 22 -9.28 6.35 -17.03
C ASP A 22 -8.74 7.75 -16.68
N ASP A 23 -8.88 8.15 -15.41
CA ASP A 23 -8.35 9.42 -14.90
C ASP A 23 -6.81 9.47 -14.94
N PHE A 24 -6.16 8.33 -14.69
CA PHE A 24 -4.71 8.19 -14.79
C PHE A 24 -4.21 8.23 -16.24
N GLU A 25 -4.91 7.59 -17.17
CA GLU A 25 -4.59 7.68 -18.60
C GLU A 25 -4.68 9.13 -19.08
N ASN A 26 -5.76 9.83 -18.72
CA ASN A 26 -5.90 11.26 -19.01
C ASN A 26 -4.78 12.10 -18.38
N PHE A 27 -4.37 11.79 -17.14
CA PHE A 27 -3.23 12.42 -16.50
C PHE A 27 -1.94 12.22 -17.30
N CYS A 28 -1.68 10.99 -17.78
CA CYS A 28 -0.51 10.68 -18.59
C CYS A 28 -0.52 11.44 -19.91
N ASP A 29 -1.65 11.47 -20.62
CA ASP A 29 -1.80 12.17 -21.89
C ASP A 29 -1.52 13.67 -21.76
N GLN A 30 -2.13 14.32 -20.76
CA GLN A 30 -1.96 15.75 -20.52
C GLN A 30 -0.51 16.13 -20.18
N ASN A 31 0.23 15.20 -19.59
CA ASN A 31 1.61 15.40 -19.20
C ASN A 31 2.62 14.80 -20.18
N SER A 32 2.15 14.25 -21.32
CA SER A 32 2.98 13.56 -22.32
C SER A 32 3.87 12.47 -21.69
N ILE A 33 3.30 11.71 -20.74
CA ILE A 33 3.98 10.63 -20.04
C ILE A 33 3.71 9.32 -20.77
N ASP A 34 4.78 8.63 -21.13
CA ASP A 34 4.69 7.24 -21.57
C ASP A 34 4.35 6.33 -20.39
N ASN A 35 3.14 5.73 -20.41
CA ASN A 35 2.59 4.91 -19.33
C ASN A 35 2.75 3.40 -19.58
N LEU A 36 3.56 2.97 -20.55
CA LEU A 36 3.82 1.57 -20.90
C LEU A 36 4.28 0.68 -19.72
N LEU A 37 4.75 1.28 -18.62
CA LEU A 37 5.23 0.56 -17.43
C LEU A 37 4.13 0.20 -16.43
N LEU A 38 2.86 0.56 -16.67
CA LEU A 38 1.77 0.21 -15.75
C LEU A 38 1.65 -1.30 -15.56
N ASP A 39 1.79 -2.05 -16.65
CA ASP A 39 1.73 -3.51 -16.69
C ASP A 39 2.92 -4.17 -15.96
N GLU A 40 3.96 -3.41 -15.62
CA GLU A 40 5.13 -3.90 -14.86
C GLU A 40 5.00 -3.66 -13.34
N SER A 41 3.97 -2.96 -12.87
CA SER A 41 3.77 -2.68 -11.44
C SER A 41 3.26 -3.91 -10.68
N ILE A 42 4.15 -4.54 -9.90
CA ILE A 42 3.86 -5.70 -9.02
C ILE A 42 2.64 -5.49 -8.10
N TYR A 43 2.36 -4.23 -7.72
CA TYR A 43 1.34 -3.89 -6.74
C TYR A 43 0.07 -3.26 -7.36
N GLY A 44 0.10 -2.86 -8.64
CA GLY A 44 -0.98 -2.08 -9.25
C GLY A 44 -1.28 -0.76 -8.50
N PHE A 45 -2.41 -0.13 -8.83
CA PHE A 45 -2.89 1.05 -8.11
C PHE A 45 -3.54 0.67 -6.78
N HIS A 46 -3.07 1.30 -5.70
CA HIS A 46 -3.59 1.04 -4.37
C HIS A 46 -3.22 2.15 -3.38
N SER A 47 -4.02 2.25 -2.32
CA SER A 47 -3.61 2.84 -1.04
C SER A 47 -3.27 1.71 -0.06
N THR A 48 -2.10 1.78 0.57
CA THR A 48 -1.66 0.74 1.51
C THR A 48 -2.41 0.83 2.84
N VAL A 49 -3.10 -0.24 3.23
CA VAL A 49 -3.64 -0.42 4.59
C VAL A 49 -2.62 -1.15 5.46
N LYS A 50 -2.14 -2.30 4.97
CA LYS A 50 -1.02 -3.03 5.55
C LYS A 50 -0.04 -3.44 4.45
N ALA A 51 1.17 -2.91 4.53
CA ALA A 51 2.29 -3.23 3.67
C ALA A 51 2.67 -4.73 3.77
N PRO A 52 3.36 -5.28 2.75
CA PRO A 52 3.72 -6.69 2.69
C PRO A 52 4.41 -7.21 3.96
N PHE A 53 3.85 -8.29 4.51
CA PHE A 53 4.34 -8.97 5.70
C PHE A 53 4.40 -10.49 5.51
N TYR A 54 5.22 -11.15 6.32
CA TYR A 54 5.31 -12.61 6.36
C TYR A 54 4.34 -13.14 7.42
N LEU A 55 3.60 -14.21 7.12
CA LEU A 55 2.68 -14.82 8.09
C LEU A 55 3.46 -15.50 9.22
N SER A 56 3.03 -15.27 10.46
CA SER A 56 3.58 -15.98 11.62
C SER A 56 3.20 -17.46 11.58
N HIS A 57 4.12 -18.34 11.98
CA HIS A 57 3.87 -19.79 12.10
C HIS A 57 2.77 -20.14 13.12
N LEU A 58 2.31 -19.18 13.92
CA LEU A 58 1.21 -19.33 14.87
C LEU A 58 -0.17 -19.25 14.21
N TYR A 59 -0.26 -18.78 12.96
CA TYR A 59 -1.52 -18.60 12.24
C TYR A 59 -1.46 -19.29 10.88
N SER A 60 -2.58 -19.88 10.45
CA SER A 60 -2.75 -20.38 9.09
C SER A 60 -3.23 -19.26 8.16
N GLU A 61 -3.10 -19.47 6.85
CA GLU A 61 -3.68 -18.59 5.84
C GLU A 61 -5.22 -18.52 5.99
N ASP A 62 -5.86 -19.65 6.28
CA ASP A 62 -7.32 -19.70 6.52
C ASP A 62 -7.74 -18.78 7.67
N LEU A 63 -6.99 -18.73 8.78
CA LEU A 63 -7.28 -17.83 9.91
C LEU A 63 -7.09 -16.35 9.54
N LEU A 64 -6.15 -16.05 8.64
CA LEU A 64 -5.95 -14.70 8.12
C LEU A 64 -7.12 -14.28 7.21
N ILE A 65 -7.55 -15.17 6.31
CA ILE A 65 -8.70 -14.96 5.43
C ILE A 65 -9.99 -14.82 6.24
N GLU A 66 -10.20 -15.68 7.24
CA GLU A 66 -11.36 -15.62 8.13
C GLU A 66 -11.41 -14.28 8.88
N LYS A 67 -10.27 -13.83 9.42
CA LYS A 67 -10.19 -12.50 10.07
C LYS A 67 -10.51 -11.37 9.10
N PHE A 68 -10.04 -11.48 7.86
CA PHE A 68 -10.33 -10.53 6.80
C PHE A 68 -11.81 -10.49 6.46
N GLN A 69 -12.44 -11.62 6.21
CA GLN A 69 -13.88 -11.69 5.90
C GLN A 69 -14.78 -11.21 7.04
N ASN A 70 -14.28 -11.23 8.28
CA ASN A 70 -14.98 -10.77 9.47
C ASN A 70 -14.70 -9.29 9.83
N ILE A 71 -14.06 -8.51 8.96
CA ILE A 71 -13.97 -7.05 9.16
C ILE A 71 -15.39 -6.47 9.21
N ASP A 72 -15.64 -5.58 10.17
CA ASP A 72 -16.96 -4.99 10.38
C ASP A 72 -17.47 -4.25 9.13
N LYS A 73 -18.73 -4.54 8.74
CA LYS A 73 -19.35 -3.98 7.53
C LYS A 73 -19.41 -2.45 7.55
N LYS A 74 -19.55 -1.82 8.73
CA LYS A 74 -19.56 -0.35 8.81
C LYS A 74 -18.18 0.23 8.52
N THR A 75 -17.12 -0.46 8.92
CA THR A 75 -15.74 -0.08 8.58
C THR A 75 -15.55 -0.10 7.06
N ILE A 76 -15.92 -1.19 6.40
CA ILE A 76 -15.83 -1.32 4.94
C ILE A 76 -16.68 -0.26 4.25
N SER A 77 -17.95 -0.13 4.62
CA SER A 77 -18.85 0.88 4.04
C SER A 77 -18.31 2.29 4.21
N SER A 78 -17.73 2.64 5.37
CA SER A 78 -17.14 3.96 5.58
C SER A 78 -15.88 4.20 4.75
N LEU A 79 -15.11 3.16 4.40
CA LEU A 79 -13.93 3.29 3.55
C LEU A 79 -14.32 3.47 2.08
N LEU A 80 -15.31 2.72 1.58
CA LEU A 80 -15.64 2.62 0.16
C LEU A 80 -16.70 3.63 -0.31
N SER A 81 -17.59 4.10 0.57
CA SER A 81 -18.67 5.05 0.18
C SER A 81 -18.21 6.49 -0.07
N LYS A 82 -16.95 6.81 0.21
CA LYS A 82 -16.42 8.18 0.14
C LYS A 82 -15.59 8.40 -1.12
N ALA A 83 -15.77 9.57 -1.73
CA ALA A 83 -14.77 10.15 -2.61
C ALA A 83 -13.70 10.85 -1.76
N TYR A 84 -12.43 10.51 -2.00
CA TYR A 84 -11.29 11.11 -1.32
C TYR A 84 -10.71 12.19 -2.22
N LEU A 85 -10.77 13.44 -1.76
CA LEU A 85 -10.28 14.58 -2.52
C LEU A 85 -8.75 14.57 -2.56
N VAL A 86 -8.19 14.68 -3.76
CA VAL A 86 -6.76 14.82 -3.99
C VAL A 86 -6.36 16.25 -3.64
N ASN A 87 -5.37 16.38 -2.76
CA ASN A 87 -4.80 17.66 -2.37
C ASN A 87 -3.77 18.13 -3.41
N LYS A 88 -2.82 17.25 -3.75
CA LYS A 88 -1.75 17.56 -4.70
C LYS A 88 -1.05 16.30 -5.19
N LEU A 89 -0.30 16.44 -6.28
CA LEU A 89 0.82 15.55 -6.58
C LEU A 89 1.97 15.86 -5.62
N ASP A 90 2.56 14.82 -5.05
CA ASP A 90 3.68 14.93 -4.13
C ASP A 90 4.68 13.82 -4.44
N ARG A 91 5.82 13.83 -3.74
CA ARG A 91 6.76 12.71 -3.76
C ARG A 91 6.80 12.03 -2.41
N PHE A 92 6.76 10.71 -2.42
CA PHE A 92 7.05 9.90 -1.26
C PHE A 92 8.31 9.10 -1.55
N LYS A 93 9.41 9.44 -0.86
CA LYS A 93 10.76 8.96 -1.24
C LYS A 93 11.03 9.30 -2.70
N ASN A 94 11.27 8.28 -3.54
CA ASN A 94 11.61 8.46 -4.95
C ASN A 94 10.42 8.19 -5.89
N THR A 95 9.21 7.95 -5.36
CA THR A 95 8.01 7.69 -6.17
C THR A 95 7.09 8.91 -6.21
N LEU A 96 6.44 9.10 -7.35
CA LEU A 96 5.38 10.08 -7.50
C LEU A 96 4.10 9.52 -6.86
N VAL A 97 3.39 10.35 -6.10
CA VAL A 97 2.16 9.94 -5.41
C VAL A 97 1.06 10.99 -5.55
N LEU A 98 -0.18 10.54 -5.63
CA LEU A 98 -1.35 11.38 -5.40
C LEU A 98 -1.59 11.46 -3.89
N ARG A 99 -1.37 12.64 -3.31
CA ARG A 99 -1.62 12.89 -1.88
C ARG A 99 -3.04 13.40 -1.70
N PHE A 100 -3.78 12.78 -0.79
CA PHE A 100 -5.14 13.20 -0.43
C PHE A 100 -5.15 14.26 0.67
N HIS A 101 -6.29 14.92 0.83
CA HIS A 101 -6.57 15.71 2.02
C HIS A 101 -6.62 14.81 3.26
N GLN A 102 -6.09 15.32 4.38
CA GLN A 102 -6.13 14.60 5.65
C GLN A 102 -7.57 14.33 6.08
N ASN A 103 -7.82 13.13 6.58
CA ASN A 103 -9.10 12.71 7.08
C ASN A 103 -8.89 11.84 8.32
N ASP A 104 -9.04 12.45 9.49
CA ASP A 104 -8.73 11.80 10.77
C ASP A 104 -9.54 10.51 11.00
N ASN A 105 -10.78 10.47 10.50
CA ASN A 105 -11.62 9.27 10.56
C ASN A 105 -11.06 8.15 9.68
N PHE A 106 -10.61 8.47 8.47
CA PHE A 106 -9.95 7.51 7.59
C PHE A 106 -8.65 7.01 8.20
N ASP A 107 -7.79 7.93 8.65
CA ASP A 107 -6.51 7.60 9.26
C ASP A 107 -6.70 6.70 10.48
N PHE A 108 -7.69 6.99 11.33
CA PHE A 108 -8.04 6.15 12.48
C PHE A 108 -8.44 4.73 12.05
N MET A 109 -9.34 4.59 11.06
CA MET A 109 -9.80 3.28 10.59
C MET A 109 -8.67 2.45 9.98
N ILE A 110 -7.85 3.05 9.11
CA ILE A 110 -6.69 2.40 8.47
C ILE A 110 -5.69 1.96 9.53
N ASN A 111 -5.38 2.84 10.49
CA ASN A 111 -4.46 2.55 11.58
C ASN A 111 -4.98 1.43 12.48
N ASN A 112 -6.28 1.36 12.72
CA ASN A 112 -6.89 0.28 13.49
C ASN A 112 -6.81 -1.06 12.74
N LEU A 113 -7.21 -1.10 11.45
CA LEU A 113 -7.09 -2.30 10.61
C LEU A 113 -5.64 -2.78 10.55
N MET A 114 -4.69 -1.88 10.29
CA MET A 114 -3.27 -2.22 10.26
C MET A 114 -2.81 -2.93 11.54
N ARG A 115 -3.22 -2.43 12.72
CA ARG A 115 -2.86 -3.01 14.03
C ARG A 115 -3.51 -4.37 14.25
N GLU A 116 -4.78 -4.52 13.90
CA GLU A 116 -5.49 -5.81 13.99
C GLU A 116 -4.80 -6.89 13.15
N PHE A 117 -4.30 -6.54 11.96
CA PHE A 117 -3.59 -7.46 11.09
C PHE A 117 -2.10 -7.58 11.43
N ASP A 118 -1.52 -6.68 12.23
CA ASP A 118 -0.14 -6.83 12.71
C ASP A 118 0.04 -8.04 13.61
N LEU A 119 -1.03 -8.49 14.26
CA LEU A 119 -1.06 -9.74 15.04
C LEU A 119 -0.60 -10.95 14.21
N TYR A 120 -0.93 -11.00 12.92
CA TYR A 120 -0.63 -12.12 12.04
C TYR A 120 0.80 -12.10 11.50
N ARG A 121 1.53 -10.99 11.70
CA ARG A 121 2.87 -10.82 11.16
C ARG A 121 3.88 -11.66 11.95
N LYS A 122 4.73 -12.38 11.22
CA LYS A 122 5.94 -13.01 11.77
C LYS A 122 6.84 -11.96 12.40
N THR A 123 7.19 -12.16 13.66
CA THR A 123 8.27 -11.41 14.29
C THR A 123 9.61 -11.92 13.75
N LEU A 124 10.42 -11.00 13.21
CA LEU A 124 11.73 -11.31 12.66
C LEU A 124 12.79 -11.28 13.77
N ASN A 125 13.76 -12.20 13.70
CA ASN A 125 14.92 -12.15 14.58
C ASN A 125 15.95 -11.12 14.10
N ASN A 126 16.96 -10.82 14.94
CA ASN A 126 17.96 -9.78 14.66
C ASN A 126 18.73 -10.00 13.34
N SER A 127 18.98 -11.25 12.94
CA SER A 127 19.67 -11.56 11.68
C SER A 127 18.75 -11.36 10.48
N GLU A 128 17.47 -11.73 10.61
CA GLU A 128 16.44 -11.53 9.58
C GLU A 128 16.18 -10.03 9.37
N ILE A 129 16.02 -9.26 10.45
CA ILE A 129 15.86 -7.79 10.42
C ILE A 129 16.99 -7.11 9.65
N LYS A 130 18.25 -7.46 9.94
CA LYS A 130 19.42 -6.86 9.28
C LYS A 130 19.40 -7.05 7.76
N LYS A 131 18.79 -8.14 7.26
CA LYS A 131 18.69 -8.43 5.83
C LYS A 131 17.42 -7.83 5.21
N ASP A 132 16.29 -7.90 5.91
CA ASP A 132 15.00 -7.39 5.42
C ASP A 132 15.03 -5.86 5.31
N ILE A 133 15.65 -5.16 6.27
CA ILE A 133 15.74 -3.70 6.24
C ILE A 133 16.54 -3.15 5.05
N MET A 134 17.42 -3.97 4.45
CA MET A 134 18.19 -3.57 3.26
C MET A 134 17.32 -3.32 2.03
N ARG A 135 16.04 -3.74 2.05
CA ARG A 135 15.07 -3.43 0.99
C ARG A 135 14.61 -1.97 1.02
N PHE A 136 14.93 -1.24 2.08
CA PHE A 136 14.68 0.19 2.21
C PHE A 136 16.00 0.94 2.03
N ASP A 137 15.90 2.15 1.47
CA ASP A 137 17.00 3.11 1.46
C ASP A 137 17.33 3.61 2.88
N GLN A 138 18.11 4.68 3.00
CA GLN A 138 18.46 5.28 4.29
C GLN A 138 17.21 5.69 5.08
N LEU A 139 16.86 4.88 6.09
CA LEU A 139 15.78 5.16 7.02
C LEU A 139 16.22 6.16 8.08
N SER A 140 15.38 7.14 8.37
CA SER A 140 15.52 8.01 9.54
C SER A 140 15.38 7.20 10.84
N LYS A 141 15.78 7.80 11.97
CA LYS A 141 15.63 7.17 13.29
C LYS A 141 14.18 6.78 13.61
N LYS A 142 13.21 7.61 13.22
CA LYS A 142 11.79 7.36 13.45
C LYS A 142 11.27 6.22 12.56
N GLU A 143 11.63 6.23 11.28
CA GLU A 143 11.27 5.16 10.35
C GLU A 143 11.87 3.81 10.78
N LEU A 144 13.10 3.80 11.28
CA LEU A 144 13.73 2.59 11.85
C LEU A 144 12.96 2.08 13.08
N MET A 145 12.58 2.98 13.99
CA MET A 145 11.75 2.61 15.15
C MET A 145 10.40 2.02 14.72
N TYR A 146 9.76 2.63 13.72
CA TYR A 146 8.49 2.15 13.19
C TYR A 146 8.64 0.79 12.51
N TYR A 147 9.72 0.57 11.77
CA TYR A 147 10.04 -0.74 11.22
C TYR A 147 10.21 -1.80 12.33
N GLN A 148 10.91 -1.48 13.42
CA GLN A 148 11.09 -2.41 14.53
C GLN A 148 9.77 -2.80 15.20
N ILE A 149 8.82 -1.86 15.32
CA ILE A 149 7.52 -2.11 15.94
C ILE A 149 6.59 -2.84 14.97
N TRP A 150 6.51 -2.39 13.71
CA TRP A 150 5.43 -2.74 12.77
C TRP A 150 5.87 -3.56 11.55
N GLY A 151 7.17 -3.83 11.39
CA GLY A 151 7.75 -4.54 10.24
C GLY A 151 7.80 -3.73 8.94
N TYR A 152 7.38 -2.46 8.96
CA TYR A 152 7.44 -1.54 7.83
C TYR A 152 7.59 -0.09 8.33
N PRO A 153 8.49 0.71 7.73
CA PRO A 153 8.90 2.01 8.28
C PRO A 153 7.88 3.14 8.08
N PHE A 154 6.99 3.01 7.08
CA PHE A 154 6.18 4.13 6.58
C PHE A 154 4.71 4.04 7.02
N TYR A 155 4.46 3.72 8.29
CA TYR A 155 3.12 3.74 8.87
C TYR A 155 2.87 4.99 9.72
N PHE A 156 1.59 5.28 9.97
CA PHE A 156 1.11 6.39 10.78
C PHE A 156 1.79 7.71 10.37
N GLU A 157 2.51 8.36 11.29
CA GLU A 157 3.17 9.64 11.11
C GLU A 157 4.34 9.63 10.11
N CYS A 158 4.78 8.46 9.64
CA CYS A 158 5.82 8.33 8.61
C CYS A 158 5.22 8.32 7.19
N SER A 159 3.91 8.45 7.05
CA SER A 159 3.21 8.49 5.77
C SER A 159 1.96 9.36 5.86
N PHE A 160 1.28 9.48 4.73
CA PHE A 160 -0.01 10.16 4.58
C PHE A 160 -0.87 9.32 3.65
N HIS A 161 -2.18 9.57 3.61
CA HIS A 161 -3.05 8.91 2.65
C HIS A 161 -2.61 9.26 1.22
N HIS A 162 -2.26 8.24 0.42
CA HIS A 162 -1.83 8.41 -0.97
C HIS A 162 -2.01 7.16 -1.81
N ILE A 163 -2.00 7.34 -3.14
CA ILE A 163 -1.79 6.28 -4.13
C ILE A 163 -0.46 6.55 -4.84
N THR A 164 0.38 5.53 -4.93
CA THR A 164 1.62 5.61 -5.73
C THR A 164 1.28 5.52 -7.22
N LEU A 165 1.85 6.43 -8.00
CA LEU A 165 1.79 6.42 -9.45
C LEU A 165 3.04 5.69 -9.98
N PRO A 166 2.91 4.55 -10.68
CA PRO A 166 4.03 3.70 -11.09
C PRO A 166 4.74 4.28 -12.33
N LEU A 167 5.31 5.48 -12.17
CA LEU A 167 5.99 6.21 -13.23
C LEU A 167 7.49 6.18 -13.01
N HIS A 168 8.24 5.73 -14.02
CA HIS A 168 9.70 5.77 -13.98
C HIS A 168 10.21 7.13 -14.44
N GLN A 169 10.76 7.94 -13.52
CA GLN A 169 11.23 9.29 -13.85
C GLN A 169 12.62 9.59 -13.32
N LYS A 170 13.45 10.17 -14.20
CA LYS A 170 14.84 10.55 -13.90
C LYS A 170 15.00 11.97 -13.33
N ALA A 171 13.96 12.80 -13.34
CA ALA A 171 14.02 14.19 -12.90
C ALA A 171 12.73 14.65 -12.19
N ASN A 172 12.87 15.66 -11.32
CA ASN A 172 11.74 16.38 -10.73
C ASN A 172 11.10 17.26 -11.79
N GLN A 173 10.10 16.72 -12.49
CA GLN A 173 9.24 17.49 -13.39
C GLN A 173 7.96 17.88 -12.66
N ASP A 174 7.46 19.08 -12.95
CA ASP A 174 6.16 19.53 -12.48
C ASP A 174 5.08 18.98 -13.41
N TYR A 175 4.16 18.20 -12.83
CA TYR A 175 3.04 17.62 -13.55
C TYR A 175 1.76 18.41 -13.28
N LEU A 176 0.95 18.59 -14.33
CA LEU A 176 -0.41 19.06 -14.19
C LEU A 176 -1.26 17.95 -13.55
N ASN A 177 -1.79 18.19 -12.36
CA ASN A 177 -2.68 17.24 -11.71
C ASN A 177 -4.12 17.38 -12.27
N SER A 178 -4.55 16.40 -13.05
CA SER A 178 -5.93 16.26 -13.54
C SER A 178 -6.82 15.40 -12.64
N ILE A 179 -6.24 14.69 -11.67
CA ILE A 179 -6.97 13.77 -10.80
C ILE A 179 -7.35 14.51 -9.52
N HIS A 180 -8.65 14.74 -9.34
CA HIS A 180 -9.18 15.59 -8.27
C HIS A 180 -9.82 14.81 -7.12
N GLU A 181 -10.34 13.61 -7.40
CA GLU A 181 -10.89 12.73 -6.38
C GLU A 181 -10.63 11.27 -6.75
N VAL A 182 -10.62 10.39 -5.75
CA VAL A 182 -10.54 8.94 -5.96
C VAL A 182 -11.56 8.25 -5.08
N LYS A 183 -12.25 7.26 -5.65
CA LYS A 183 -13.12 6.33 -4.91
C LYS A 183 -12.45 4.97 -4.85
N TYR A 184 -12.69 4.25 -3.76
CA TYR A 184 -12.24 2.87 -3.62
C TYR A 184 -13.41 1.93 -3.86
N GLU A 185 -13.19 0.88 -4.66
CA GLU A 185 -14.22 -0.13 -4.93
C GLU A 185 -14.16 -1.31 -3.97
N LYS A 186 -12.98 -1.60 -3.40
CA LYS A 186 -12.78 -2.72 -2.48
C LYS A 186 -11.57 -2.57 -1.59
N LEU A 187 -11.62 -3.26 -0.46
CA LEU A 187 -10.45 -3.67 0.31
C LEU A 187 -10.07 -5.08 -0.11
N SER A 188 -8.80 -5.33 -0.41
CA SER A 188 -8.31 -6.64 -0.85
C SER A 188 -7.23 -7.16 0.08
N LEU A 189 -7.31 -8.45 0.40
CA LEU A 189 -6.21 -9.25 0.95
C LEU A 189 -5.50 -9.94 -0.20
N LEU A 190 -4.22 -9.64 -0.36
CA LEU A 190 -3.43 -10.19 -1.46
C LEU A 190 -2.29 -11.05 -0.94
N ARG A 191 -1.86 -11.99 -1.77
CA ARG A 191 -0.74 -12.89 -1.54
C ARG A 191 0.23 -12.82 -2.71
N GLN A 192 1.53 -12.93 -2.40
CA GLN A 192 2.56 -13.09 -3.40
C GLN A 192 3.43 -14.30 -3.03
N ASN A 193 3.63 -15.23 -3.96
CA ASN A 193 4.35 -16.49 -3.70
C ASN A 193 5.82 -16.47 -4.17
N SER A 194 6.19 -15.52 -5.02
CA SER A 194 7.58 -15.34 -5.43
C SER A 194 7.90 -13.89 -5.78
N ILE A 195 9.19 -13.56 -5.94
CA ILE A 195 9.63 -12.18 -6.17
C ILE A 195 9.23 -11.66 -7.56
N ASN A 196 9.01 -12.56 -8.52
CA ASN A 196 8.70 -12.25 -9.91
C ASN A 196 7.18 -12.31 -10.20
N GLU A 197 6.37 -12.70 -9.21
CA GLU A 197 4.92 -12.76 -9.35
C GLU A 197 4.28 -11.48 -8.84
N ASN A 198 3.13 -11.12 -9.41
CA ASN A 198 2.31 -10.04 -8.88
C ASN A 198 1.61 -10.48 -7.59
N PHE A 199 1.11 -9.50 -6.83
CA PHE A 199 0.20 -9.82 -5.73
C PHE A 199 -1.15 -10.30 -6.30
N GLU A 200 -1.54 -11.52 -5.95
CA GLU A 200 -2.83 -12.11 -6.31
C GLU A 200 -3.84 -11.87 -5.20
N GLU A 201 -5.04 -11.42 -5.56
CA GLU A 201 -6.14 -11.28 -4.61
C GLU A 201 -6.61 -12.68 -4.15
N ILE A 202 -6.57 -12.92 -2.84
CA ILE A 202 -7.08 -14.16 -2.22
C ILE A 202 -8.40 -13.94 -1.47
N SER A 203 -8.74 -12.68 -1.16
CA SER A 203 -10.03 -12.30 -0.59
C SER A 203 -10.28 -10.80 -0.82
N SER A 204 -11.55 -10.39 -0.95
CA SER A 204 -11.92 -8.99 -1.08
C SER A 204 -13.25 -8.68 -0.39
N LEU A 205 -13.41 -7.41 -0.01
CA LEU A 205 -14.61 -6.83 0.58
C LEU A 205 -14.97 -5.56 -0.19
N SER A 206 -16.18 -5.52 -0.75
CA SER A 206 -16.75 -4.41 -1.51
C SER A 206 -18.08 -3.93 -0.97
#